data_AF-A0A975K100-F1
#
_entry.id   AF-A0A975K100-F1
#
_cell.length_a   1.000
_cell.length_b   1.000
_cell.length_c   1.000
_cell.angle_alpha   90.00
_cell.angle_beta   90.00
_cell.angle_gamma   90.00
#
_symmetry.space_group_name_H-M   'P 1'
#
loop_
_entity.id
_entity.type
_entity.pdbx_description
1 polymer ?
#
loop_
_entity_poly.entity_id
_entity_poly.type
_entity_poly.pdbx_seq_one_letter_code
_entity_poly.pdbx_strand_id
1 'polypeptide(L)'
;MSRAGYVDGVEVLWRPGCPFCVKLRHGLRRRGIPTTEIDIWKDPGAAERVRAVTGGDETVPTVFVGGVALVNPSVREVAAAVAREFPDRASEMLSSRRDRGRPRWWSRVIRAVQGGETA
;
A
#
# COMPACT_ATOMS: atom_id res chain seq x y z
N MET A 1 -1.00 -14.71 17.24
CA MET A 1 0.12 -13.99 17.91
C MET A 1 0.58 -12.88 16.97
N SER A 2 0.05 -11.67 17.13
CA SER A 2 0.53 -10.51 16.36
C SER A 2 1.88 -10.09 16.93
N ARG A 3 2.95 -10.34 16.20
CA ARG A 3 4.28 -9.82 16.55
C ARG A 3 4.20 -8.31 16.38
N ALA A 4 4.57 -7.52 17.41
CA ALA A 4 4.35 -6.07 17.50
C ALA A 4 4.99 -5.19 16.38
N GLY A 5 5.57 -5.80 15.34
CA GLY A 5 6.10 -5.13 14.16
C GLY A 5 5.73 -5.80 12.84
N TYR A 6 4.78 -6.75 12.84
CA TYR A 6 4.28 -7.37 11.60
C TYR A 6 3.09 -6.59 11.05
N VAL A 7 3.09 -6.34 9.74
CA VAL A 7 1.95 -5.78 9.00
C VAL A 7 1.46 -6.79 7.96
N ASP A 8 0.15 -7.03 7.88
CA ASP A 8 -0.42 -7.90 6.84
C ASP A 8 -0.62 -7.15 5.52
N GLY A 9 0.49 -6.65 4.96
CA GLY A 9 0.49 -5.88 3.72
C GLY A 9 1.71 -4.98 3.56
N VAL A 10 1.49 -3.81 2.97
CA VAL A 10 2.50 -2.75 2.81
C VAL A 10 2.01 -1.49 3.51
N GLU A 11 2.70 -1.06 4.56
CA GLU A 11 2.46 0.21 5.25
C GLU A 11 3.53 1.22 4.89
N VAL A 12 3.14 2.44 4.53
CA VAL A 12 4.04 3.55 4.20
C VAL A 12 3.85 4.66 5.22
N LEU A 13 4.85 4.86 6.08
CA LEU A 13 4.91 5.95 7.03
C LEU A 13 5.52 7.17 6.35
N TRP A 14 4.80 8.28 6.37
CA TRP A 14 5.12 9.49 5.62
C TRP A 14 4.78 10.76 6.41
N ARG A 15 5.18 11.93 5.90
CA ARG A 15 4.76 13.24 6.44
C ARG A 15 4.52 14.27 5.32
N PRO A 16 3.71 15.31 5.55
CA PRO A 16 3.52 16.42 4.60
C PRO A 16 4.84 17.08 4.20
N GLY A 17 4.91 17.58 2.95
CA GLY A 17 6.09 18.28 2.45
C GLY A 17 7.31 17.40 2.11
N CYS A 18 7.23 16.07 2.29
CA CYS A 18 8.31 15.14 1.96
C CYS A 18 8.32 14.74 0.46
N PRO A 19 9.28 15.22 -0.37
CA PRO A 19 9.30 14.92 -1.80
C PRO A 19 9.56 13.43 -2.09
N PHE A 20 10.40 12.77 -1.29
CA PHE A 20 10.68 11.33 -1.41
C PHE A 20 9.42 10.49 -1.15
N CYS A 21 8.62 10.89 -0.17
CA CYS A 21 7.36 10.23 0.17
C CYS A 21 6.37 10.32 -0.99
N VAL A 22 6.25 11.50 -1.62
CA VAL A 22 5.40 11.70 -2.81
C VAL A 22 5.87 10.79 -3.96
N LYS A 23 7.19 10.78 -4.23
CA LYS A 23 7.79 9.96 -5.29
C LYS A 23 7.54 8.47 -5.09
N LEU A 24 7.78 7.96 -3.87
CA LEU A 24 7.59 6.55 -3.54
C LEU A 24 6.11 6.15 -3.65
N ARG A 25 5.22 6.87 -2.98
CA ARG A 25 3.78 6.59 -2.98
C ARG A 25 3.19 6.59 -4.39
N HIS A 26 3.58 7.57 -5.22
CA HIS A 26 3.17 7.60 -6.62
C HIS A 26 3.70 6.39 -7.41
N GLY A 27 4.96 6.01 -7.20
CA GLY A 27 5.56 4.83 -7.81
C GLY A 27 4.85 3.52 -7.43
N LEU A 28 4.53 3.33 -6.16
CA LEU A 28 3.80 2.16 -5.65
C LEU A 28 2.38 2.10 -6.25
N ARG A 29 1.67 3.23 -6.31
CA ARG A 29 0.37 3.33 -6.98
C ARG A 29 0.45 2.94 -8.46
N ARG A 30 1.44 3.44 -9.21
CA ARG A 30 1.63 3.07 -10.63
C ARG A 30 1.93 1.58 -10.81
N ARG A 31 2.64 0.96 -9.87
CA ARG A 31 2.90 -0.48 -9.87
C ARG A 31 1.68 -1.30 -9.48
N GLY A 32 0.64 -0.68 -8.89
CA GLY A 32 -0.56 -1.38 -8.42
C GLY A 32 -0.37 -2.07 -7.08
N ILE A 33 0.66 -1.69 -6.30
CA ILE A 33 0.87 -2.24 -4.95
C ILE A 33 -0.13 -1.55 -4.01
N PRO A 34 -1.02 -2.29 -3.32
CA PRO A 34 -1.90 -1.72 -2.31
C PRO A 34 -1.07 -1.32 -1.08
N THR A 35 -1.30 -0.11 -0.58
CA THR A 35 -0.56 0.46 0.53
C THR A 35 -1.48 1.12 1.53
N THR A 36 -1.22 0.91 2.81
CA THR A 36 -1.78 1.70 3.91
C THR A 36 -0.82 2.84 4.21
N GLU A 37 -1.26 4.09 4.06
CA GLU A 37 -0.39 5.26 4.20
C GLU A 37 -0.69 6.00 5.50
N ILE A 38 0.30 6.14 6.39
CA ILE A 38 0.13 6.70 7.75
C ILE A 38 0.99 7.94 7.91
N ASP A 39 0.38 9.05 8.33
CA ASP A 39 1.06 10.31 8.60
C ASP A 39 1.64 10.32 10.02
N ILE A 40 2.97 10.31 10.13
CA ILE A 40 3.66 10.23 11.42
C ILE A 40 3.46 11.48 12.29
N TRP A 41 3.05 12.61 11.72
CA TRP A 41 2.74 13.80 12.51
C TRP A 41 1.39 13.73 13.21
N LYS A 42 0.49 12.87 12.70
CA LYS A 42 -0.87 12.69 13.25
C LYS A 42 -0.98 11.47 14.14
N ASP A 43 -0.09 10.51 13.97
CA ASP A 43 -0.05 9.26 14.70
C ASP A 43 1.29 9.15 15.47
N PRO A 44 1.30 9.45 16.78
CA PRO A 44 2.48 9.30 17.61
C PRO A 44 3.03 7.86 17.63
N GLY A 45 2.16 6.84 17.52
CA GLY A 45 2.58 5.45 17.45
C GLY A 45 3.28 5.13 16.13
N ALA A 46 2.88 5.76 15.03
CA ALA A 46 3.62 5.67 13.77
C ALA A 46 5.00 6.35 13.89
N ALA A 47 5.09 7.53 14.51
CA ALA A 47 6.38 8.19 14.76
C ALA A 47 7.32 7.31 15.61
N GLU A 48 6.80 6.67 16.67
CA GLU A 48 7.55 5.71 17.49
C GLU A 48 8.07 4.53 16.67
N ARG A 49 7.26 3.95 15.78
CA ARG A 49 7.68 2.87 14.89
C ARG A 49 8.80 3.31 13.94
N VAL A 50 8.76 4.53 13.42
CA VAL A 50 9.88 5.06 12.61
C VAL A 50 11.14 5.16 13.45
N ARG A 51 11.07 5.81 14.63
CA ARG A 51 12.22 5.98 15.53
C ARG A 51 12.84 4.64 15.94
N ALA A 52 12.02 3.63 16.19
CA ALA A 52 12.50 2.29 16.54
C ALA A 52 13.32 1.64 15.41
N VAL A 53 12.97 1.90 14.14
CA VAL A 53 13.66 1.32 12.97
C VAL A 53 14.92 2.11 12.59
N THR A 54 14.90 3.43 12.77
CA THR A 54 15.96 4.34 12.31
C THR A 54 17.03 4.62 13.37
N GLY A 55 16.85 4.14 14.60
CA GLY A 55 17.77 4.43 15.71
C GLY A 55 17.50 5.76 16.41
N GLY A 56 16.27 6.27 16.35
CA GLY A 56 15.82 7.47 17.07
C GLY A 56 15.31 8.59 16.17
N ASP A 57 15.57 8.53 14.86
CA ASP A 57 15.18 9.57 13.90
C ASP A 57 13.78 9.37 13.32
N GLU A 58 13.15 10.44 12.86
CA GLU A 58 11.87 10.37 12.12
C GLU A 58 12.09 10.36 10.60
N THR A 59 12.97 9.47 10.12
CA THR A 59 13.30 9.34 8.69
C THR A 59 12.16 8.72 7.91
N VAL A 60 11.67 9.46 6.91
CA VAL A 60 10.58 9.05 6.01
C VAL A 60 10.99 9.23 4.55
N PRO A 61 10.46 8.42 3.60
CA PRO A 61 9.46 7.37 3.81
C PRO A 61 10.05 6.12 4.46
N THR A 62 9.37 5.59 5.47
CA THR A 62 9.69 4.26 6.05
C THR A 62 8.56 3.31 5.70
N VAL A 63 8.89 2.12 5.20
CA VAL A 63 7.91 1.15 4.70
C VAL A 63 8.01 -0.15 5.49
N PHE A 64 6.89 -0.63 6.01
CA PHE A 64 6.78 -1.97 6.58
C PHE A 64 6.15 -2.90 5.55
N VAL A 65 6.71 -4.10 5.41
CA VAL A 65 6.21 -5.17 4.54
C VAL A 65 6.31 -6.46 5.33
N GLY A 66 5.18 -7.09 5.67
CA GLY A 66 5.23 -8.30 6.48
C GLY A 66 6.00 -8.06 7.78
N GLY A 67 7.08 -8.81 7.98
CA GLY A 67 7.96 -8.68 9.16
C GLY A 67 9.16 -7.75 8.98
N VAL A 68 9.35 -7.11 7.82
CA VAL A 68 10.51 -6.27 7.52
C VAL A 68 10.18 -4.79 7.42
N ALA A 69 11.14 -3.94 7.80
CA ALA A 69 11.08 -2.50 7.65
C ALA A 69 12.17 -2.00 6.71
N LEU A 70 11.84 -1.04 5.85
CA LEU A 70 12.72 -0.44 4.85
C LEU A 70 12.72 1.08 5.02
N VAL A 71 13.91 1.68 5.17
CA VAL A 71 14.08 3.13 5.32
C VAL A 71 14.44 3.76 3.98
N ASN A 72 13.65 4.74 3.54
CA ASN A 72 13.75 5.42 2.24
C ASN A 72 13.95 4.48 1.03
N PRO A 73 13.12 3.43 0.86
CA PRO A 73 13.32 2.47 -0.23
C PRO A 73 12.87 3.01 -1.58
N SER A 74 13.39 2.39 -2.64
CA SER A 74 12.84 2.46 -3.99
C SER A 74 11.60 1.57 -4.13
N VAL A 75 10.79 1.84 -5.17
CA VAL A 75 9.64 0.99 -5.54
C VAL A 75 10.05 -0.46 -5.81
N ARG A 76 11.27 -0.67 -6.34
CA ARG A 76 11.79 -2.01 -6.64
C ARG A 76 12.10 -2.78 -5.36
N GLU A 77 12.68 -2.13 -4.37
CA GLU A 77 12.98 -2.74 -3.07
C GLU A 77 11.68 -3.12 -2.34
N VAL A 78 10.67 -2.26 -2.37
CA VAL A 78 9.35 -2.60 -1.79
C VAL A 78 8.73 -3.80 -2.52
N ALA A 79 8.77 -3.84 -3.84
CA ALA A 79 8.24 -4.98 -4.61
C ALA A 79 9.01 -6.29 -4.31
N ALA A 80 10.33 -6.22 -4.15
CA ALA A 80 11.14 -7.36 -3.78
C ALA A 80 10.83 -7.85 -2.36
N ALA A 81 10.61 -6.94 -1.41
CA ALA A 81 10.17 -7.29 -0.06
C ALA A 81 8.80 -7.97 -0.08
N VAL A 82 7.84 -7.46 -0.86
CA VAL A 82 6.51 -8.09 -1.00
C VAL A 82 6.64 -9.53 -1.51
N ALA A 83 7.46 -9.76 -2.53
CA ALA A 83 7.67 -11.11 -3.07
C ALA A 83 8.31 -12.08 -2.06
N ARG A 84 9.15 -11.56 -1.15
CA ARG A 84 9.82 -12.37 -0.11
C ARG A 84 8.93 -12.66 1.08
N GLU A 85 8.18 -11.67 1.54
CA GLU A 85 7.37 -11.76 2.77
C GLU A 85 6.01 -12.41 2.51
N PHE A 86 5.50 -12.33 1.28
CA PHE A 86 4.19 -12.86 0.90
C PHE A 86 4.30 -13.77 -0.34
N PRO A 87 5.10 -14.85 -0.33
CA PRO A 87 5.31 -15.68 -1.52
C PRO A 87 4.00 -16.26 -2.08
N ASP A 88 3.10 -16.70 -1.21
CA ASP A 88 1.82 -17.32 -1.59
C ASP A 88 0.75 -16.31 -2.03
N ARG A 89 0.91 -15.02 -1.68
CA ARG A 89 -0.04 -13.93 -1.98
C ARG A 89 0.55 -12.84 -2.88
N ALA A 90 1.81 -12.99 -3.31
CA ALA A 90 2.51 -11.98 -4.09
C ALA A 90 1.78 -11.69 -5.40
N SER A 91 1.29 -12.72 -6.07
CA SER A 91 0.47 -12.58 -7.28
C SER A 91 -0.80 -11.79 -7.01
N GLU A 92 -1.51 -12.00 -5.90
CA GLU A 92 -2.71 -11.24 -5.52
C GLU A 92 -2.37 -9.76 -5.26
N MET A 93 -1.37 -9.52 -4.40
CA MET A 93 -0.96 -8.18 -3.98
C MET A 93 -0.40 -7.34 -5.14
N LEU A 94 0.32 -7.97 -6.07
CA LEU A 94 0.88 -7.31 -7.25
C LEU A 94 -0.12 -7.22 -8.42
N SER A 95 -1.16 -8.06 -8.46
CA SER A 95 -2.17 -8.09 -9.55
C SER A 95 -3.42 -7.25 -9.28
N SER A 96 -3.51 -6.56 -8.14
CA SER A 96 -4.68 -5.72 -7.77
C SER A 96 -4.98 -4.55 -8.73
N ARG A 97 -4.24 -4.44 -9.84
CA ARG A 97 -4.62 -3.70 -11.05
C ARG A 97 -5.98 -4.14 -11.62
N ARG A 98 -6.44 -5.38 -11.44
CA ARG A 98 -7.62 -5.90 -12.17
C ARG A 98 -8.98 -5.47 -11.61
N ASP A 99 -9.08 -5.12 -10.33
CA ASP A 99 -10.38 -4.86 -9.68
C ASP A 99 -10.69 -3.38 -9.39
N ARG A 100 -9.72 -2.48 -9.44
CA ARG A 100 -9.97 -1.03 -9.18
C ARG A 100 -10.52 -0.25 -10.38
N GLY A 101 -10.95 -0.94 -11.44
CA GLY A 101 -11.38 -0.33 -12.70
C GLY A 101 -12.86 -0.45 -13.07
N ARG A 102 -13.71 -1.18 -12.33
CA ARG A 102 -15.13 -1.31 -12.69
C ARG A 102 -16.03 -0.66 -11.63
N PRO A 103 -16.55 0.55 -11.88
CA PRO A 103 -17.49 1.17 -10.96
C PRO A 103 -18.77 0.32 -10.87
N ARG A 104 -19.24 0.04 -9.66
CA ARG A 104 -20.44 -0.81 -9.39
C ARG A 104 -21.73 -0.32 -10.07
N TRP A 105 -21.75 0.92 -10.58
CA TRP A 105 -22.88 1.48 -11.31
C TRP A 105 -23.03 0.96 -12.75
N TRP A 106 -21.96 0.50 -13.41
CA TRP A 106 -22.02 -0.02 -14.79
C TRP A 106 -22.74 -1.38 -14.87
N SER A 107 -22.72 -2.17 -13.79
CA SER A 107 -23.46 -3.45 -13.72
C SER A 107 -24.98 -3.28 -13.74
N ARG A 108 -25.50 -2.09 -13.36
CA ARG A 108 -26.93 -1.76 -13.46
C ARG A 108 -27.33 -1.27 -14.85
N VAL A 109 -26.41 -0.63 -15.58
CA VAL A 109 -26.67 -0.10 -16.92
C VAL A 109 -26.77 -1.21 -17.96
N ILE A 110 -25.90 -2.24 -17.90
CA ILE A 110 -25.94 -3.34 -18.87
C ILE A 110 -27.25 -4.15 -18.77
N ARG A 111 -27.80 -4.32 -17.56
CA ARG A 111 -29.09 -5.03 -17.37
C ARG A 111 -30.30 -4.24 -17.90
N ALA A 112 -30.19 -2.90 -17.96
CA ALA A 112 -31.28 -2.04 -18.45
C ALA A 112 -31.34 -1.93 -19.97
N VAL A 113 -30.25 -2.24 -20.69
CA VAL A 113 -30.22 -2.26 -22.17
C VAL A 113 -30.72 -3.58 -22.76
N GLN A 114 -30.75 -4.68 -21.99
CA GLN A 114 -31.22 -6.00 -22.44
C GLN A 114 -32.63 -6.38 -21.96
N GLY A 115 -33.39 -5.44 -21.38
CA GLY A 115 -34.74 -5.66 -20.85
C GLY A 115 -35.86 -5.00 -21.64
N GLY A 116 -35.66 -4.76 -22.94
CA GLY A 116 -36.58 -3.98 -23.79
C GLY A 116 -37.26 -4.78 -24.89
N GLU A 117 -37.83 -5.95 -24.58
CA GLU A 117 -38.82 -6.63 -25.44
C GLU A 117 -39.86 -7.30 -24.53
N THR A 118 -41.10 -6.79 -24.57
CA THR A 118 -42.38 -7.55 -24.73
C THR A 118 -43.55 -6.68 -24.28
N ALA A 119 -44.25 -6.08 -25.25
CA ALA A 119 -45.71 -5.96 -25.40
C ALA A 119 -46.05 -4.73 -26.26
#